data_AF-A0A9W6LKW8-F1
#
_entry.id   AF-A0A9W6LKW8-F1
#
_cell.length_a   1.000
_cell.length_b   1.000
_cell.length_c   1.000
_cell.angle_alpha   90.00
_cell.angle_beta   90.00
_cell.angle_gamma   90.00
#
_symmetry.space_group_name_H-M   'P 1'
#
loop_
_entity.id
_entity.type
_entity.pdbx_description
1 polymer ?
#
loop_
_entity_poly.entity_id
_entity_poly.type
_entity_poly.pdbx_seq_one_letter_code
_entity_poly.pdbx_strand_id
1 'polypeptide(L)'
;MLDPDLGTIMVEEFKKITGKIPPNMIILDVRDSEKTQMGIIKGAKNIPVNELKDRLNELPKDKEIVVHCATGMRAEMAYNILKEAGYNVKFLDAIIQIKKGGKYTITEN
;
A
#
# COMPACT_ATOMS: atom_id res chain seq x y z
N MET A 1 11.18 2.51 21.29
CA MET A 1 10.22 1.56 21.88
C MET A 1 9.27 1.25 20.73
N LEU A 2 9.46 0.09 20.09
CA LEU A 2 8.78 -0.27 18.83
C LEU A 2 7.53 -1.07 19.18
N ASP A 3 6.35 -0.53 18.87
CA ASP A 3 5.06 -1.14 19.17
C ASP A 3 4.81 -2.40 18.30
N PRO A 4 4.48 -3.55 18.89
CA PRO A 4 4.37 -4.85 18.20
C PRO A 4 3.08 -5.07 17.39
N ASP A 5 2.14 -4.12 17.36
CA ASP A 5 0.96 -4.11 16.47
C ASP A 5 1.22 -3.27 15.21
N LEU A 6 2.38 -3.49 14.57
CA LEU A 6 2.63 -2.95 13.24
C LEU A 6 1.55 -3.56 12.34
N GLY A 7 0.73 -2.73 11.70
CA GLY A 7 -0.26 -3.12 10.71
C GLY A 7 0.39 -3.71 9.45
N THR A 8 1.41 -4.54 9.59
CA THR A 8 2.09 -5.20 8.51
C THR A 8 1.24 -6.35 8.00
N ILE A 9 1.07 -6.41 6.70
CA ILE A 9 0.47 -7.54 6.01
C ILE A 9 1.57 -8.42 5.40
N MET A 10 1.42 -9.74 5.45
CA MET A 10 2.32 -10.70 4.80
C MET A 10 2.20 -10.65 3.26
N VAL A 11 3.28 -10.99 2.56
CA VAL A 11 3.29 -11.00 1.08
C VAL A 11 2.25 -11.96 0.52
N GLU A 12 2.07 -13.11 1.15
CA GLU A 12 1.11 -14.13 0.72
C GLU A 12 -0.34 -13.61 0.79
N GLU A 13 -0.69 -12.96 1.90
CA GLU A 13 -2.01 -12.36 2.06
C GLU A 13 -2.22 -11.21 1.09
N PHE A 14 -1.21 -10.35 0.91
CA PHE A 14 -1.29 -9.28 -0.08
C PHE A 14 -1.51 -9.84 -1.48
N LYS A 15 -0.81 -10.92 -1.85
CA LYS A 15 -0.97 -11.58 -3.15
C LYS A 15 -2.39 -12.13 -3.34
N LYS A 16 -2.99 -12.72 -2.30
CA LYS A 16 -4.40 -13.13 -2.34
C LYS A 16 -5.35 -11.94 -2.52
N ILE A 17 -5.14 -10.87 -1.76
CA ILE A 17 -5.98 -9.65 -1.81
C ILE A 17 -5.86 -8.98 -3.18
N THR A 18 -4.67 -8.89 -3.77
CA THR A 18 -4.49 -8.36 -5.13
C THR A 18 -5.21 -9.20 -6.19
N GLY A 19 -5.36 -10.51 -5.97
CA GLY A 19 -6.16 -11.38 -6.81
C GLY A 19 -7.67 -11.26 -6.57
N LYS A 20 -8.09 -10.97 -5.33
CA LYS A 20 -9.48 -10.82 -4.91
C LYS A 20 -9.61 -9.69 -3.89
N ILE A 21 -9.72 -8.46 -4.38
CA ILE A 21 -9.79 -7.28 -3.52
C ILE A 21 -11.14 -7.29 -2.79
N PRO A 22 -11.17 -7.37 -1.45
CA PRO A 22 -12.41 -7.25 -0.69
C PRO A 22 -13.05 -5.89 -0.95
N PRO A 23 -14.39 -5.79 -1.00
CA PRO A 23 -15.07 -4.49 -1.17
C PRO A 23 -14.79 -3.52 0.00
N ASN A 24 -14.40 -4.05 1.16
CA ASN A 24 -14.06 -3.29 2.37
C ASN A 24 -12.56 -3.01 2.51
N MET A 25 -11.76 -3.26 1.46
CA MET A 25 -10.32 -3.04 1.49
C MET A 25 -9.87 -2.26 0.25
N ILE A 26 -8.91 -1.36 0.44
CA ILE A 26 -8.34 -0.55 -0.63
C ILE A 26 -6.84 -0.73 -0.61
N ILE A 27 -6.27 -1.07 -1.77
CA ILE A 27 -4.82 -1.11 -1.92
C ILE A 27 -4.34 0.28 -2.31
N LEU A 28 -3.38 0.82 -1.58
CA LEU A 28 -2.79 2.13 -1.81
C LEU A 28 -1.34 1.99 -2.24
N ASP A 29 -1.05 2.37 -3.47
CA ASP A 29 0.31 2.43 -3.98
C ASP A 29 0.89 3.83 -3.71
N VAL A 30 1.92 3.90 -2.88
CA VAL A 30 2.61 5.17 -2.54
C VAL A 30 3.85 5.45 -3.38
N ARG A 31 4.01 4.74 -4.50
CA ARG A 31 5.07 5.00 -5.48
C ARG A 31 4.66 6.19 -6.34
N ASP A 32 5.64 6.72 -7.04
CA ASP A 32 5.43 7.82 -7.96
C ASP A 32 4.57 7.39 -9.16
N SER A 33 3.69 8.29 -9.63
CA SER A 33 2.81 8.05 -10.79
C SER A 33 3.60 7.76 -12.08
N GLU A 34 4.85 8.23 -12.18
CA GLU A 34 5.71 7.88 -13.31
C GLU A 34 6.17 6.42 -13.26
N LYS A 35 6.27 5.81 -12.07
CA LYS A 35 6.62 4.39 -11.91
C LYS A 35 5.42 3.47 -12.09
N THR A 36 4.20 3.95 -11.93
CA THR A 36 2.97 3.18 -12.18
C THR A 36 2.65 3.03 -13.66
N GLN A 37 3.30 3.80 -14.56
CA GLN A 37 3.31 3.50 -16.01
C GLN A 37 3.87 2.11 -16.34
N MET A 38 4.70 1.52 -15.46
CA MET A 38 5.18 0.14 -15.62
C MET A 38 4.08 -0.91 -15.35
N GLY A 39 2.96 -0.49 -14.77
CA GLY A 39 1.82 -1.31 -14.36
C GLY A 39 1.39 -0.95 -12.93
N ILE A 40 0.09 -0.98 -12.68
CA ILE A 40 -0.48 -0.94 -11.31
C ILE A 40 -1.12 -2.27 -10.99
N ILE A 41 -1.24 -2.54 -9.70
CA ILE A 41 -2.12 -3.60 -9.23
C ILE A 41 -3.56 -3.22 -9.62
N LYS A 42 -4.28 -4.17 -10.20
CA LYS A 42 -5.64 -3.96 -10.68
C LYS A 42 -6.56 -3.70 -9.47
N GLY A 43 -7.05 -2.47 -9.34
CA GLY A 43 -7.88 -2.03 -8.21
C GLY A 43 -7.10 -1.34 -7.08
N ALA A 44 -5.79 -1.14 -7.22
CA ALA A 44 -5.03 -0.26 -6.34
C ALA A 44 -5.21 1.21 -6.73
N LYS A 45 -5.32 2.08 -5.72
CA LYS A 45 -5.31 3.53 -5.85
C LYS A 45 -3.87 4.00 -5.70
N ASN A 46 -3.34 4.74 -6.66
CA ASN A 46 -2.00 5.32 -6.54
C ASN A 46 -2.12 6.70 -5.88
N ILE A 47 -1.48 6.88 -4.73
CA ILE A 47 -1.36 8.17 -4.03
C ILE A 47 0.07 8.25 -3.51
N PRO A 48 0.96 9.05 -4.12
CA PRO A 48 2.34 9.16 -3.66
C PRO A 48 2.39 9.66 -2.22
N VAL A 49 3.37 9.20 -1.44
CA VAL A 49 3.50 9.54 -0.01
C VAL A 49 3.51 11.05 0.26
N ASN A 50 3.98 11.85 -0.70
CA ASN A 50 4.03 13.30 -0.61
C ASN A 50 2.65 13.95 -0.69
N GLU A 51 1.74 13.40 -1.52
CA GLU A 51 0.34 13.85 -1.63
C GLU A 51 -0.56 13.14 -0.61
N LEU A 52 -0.09 12.06 -0.01
CA LEU A 52 -0.88 11.26 0.92
C LEU A 52 -1.46 12.10 2.05
N LYS A 53 -0.65 12.98 2.66
CA LYS A 53 -1.08 13.88 3.74
C LYS A 53 -2.24 14.79 3.33
N ASP A 54 -2.22 15.28 2.09
CA ASP A 54 -3.24 16.20 1.58
C ASP A 54 -4.50 15.45 1.16
N ARG A 55 -4.32 14.26 0.57
CA ARG A 55 -5.39 13.39 0.05
C ARG A 55 -5.92 12.38 1.06
N LEU A 56 -5.65 12.54 2.36
CA LEU A 56 -6.23 11.68 3.40
C LEU A 56 -7.76 11.69 3.36
N ASN A 57 -8.38 12.83 3.00
CA ASN A 57 -9.83 12.98 2.91
C ASN A 57 -10.48 12.17 1.78
N GLU A 58 -9.71 11.72 0.79
CA GLU A 58 -10.18 10.87 -0.29
C GLU A 58 -10.28 9.40 0.10
N LEU A 59 -9.78 9.05 1.28
CA LEU A 59 -9.75 7.68 1.76
C LEU A 59 -10.97 7.45 2.66
N PRO A 60 -11.71 6.34 2.46
CA PRO A 60 -12.82 5.99 3.33
C PRO A 60 -12.29 5.45 4.66
N LYS A 61 -12.65 6.11 5.77
CA LYS A 61 -12.34 5.64 7.15
C LYS A 61 -12.98 4.29 7.50
N ASP A 62 -14.05 3.94 6.80
CA ASP A 62 -14.82 2.71 7.01
C ASP A 62 -14.14 1.46 6.42
N LYS A 63 -13.10 1.63 5.59
CA LYS A 63 -12.40 0.54 4.91
C LYS A 63 -10.96 0.38 5.37
N GLU A 64 -10.46 -0.83 5.27
CA GLU A 64 -9.05 -1.13 5.52
C GLU A 64 -8.18 -0.68 4.34
N ILE A 65 -7.16 0.13 4.61
CA ILE A 65 -6.26 0.68 3.60
C ILE A 65 -4.94 -0.07 3.65
N VAL A 66 -4.57 -0.77 2.60
CA VAL A 66 -3.33 -1.52 2.50
C VAL A 66 -2.33 -0.75 1.65
N VAL A 67 -1.39 -0.09 2.30
CA VAL A 67 -0.33 0.66 1.66
C VAL A 67 0.80 -0.27 1.22
N HIS A 68 1.30 -0.08 0.00
CA HIS A 68 2.51 -0.74 -0.45
C HIS A 68 3.42 0.21 -1.21
N CYS A 69 4.71 -0.09 -1.20
CA CYS A 69 5.74 0.64 -1.92
C CYS A 69 6.61 -0.32 -2.74
N ALA A 70 7.72 0.17 -3.26
CA ALA A 70 8.73 -0.64 -3.92
C ALA A 70 9.55 -1.51 -2.95
N THR A 71 9.72 -1.07 -1.69
CA THR A 71 10.64 -1.69 -0.72
C THR A 71 10.16 -1.61 0.74
N GLY A 72 8.87 -1.34 1.00
CA GLY A 72 8.34 -1.16 2.37
C GLY A 72 8.66 0.18 3.05
N MET A 73 9.83 0.77 2.83
CA MET A 73 10.30 1.96 3.56
C MET A 73 9.37 3.19 3.47
N ARG A 74 8.78 3.49 2.31
CA ARG A 74 7.79 4.59 2.21
C ARG A 74 6.38 4.18 2.66
N ALA A 75 6.10 2.88 2.64
CA ALA A 75 4.82 2.35 3.08
C ALA A 75 4.66 2.52 4.59
N GLU A 76 5.74 2.35 5.35
CA GLU A 76 5.79 2.64 6.79
C GLU A 76 5.49 4.12 7.09
N MET A 77 6.14 5.07 6.39
CA MET A 77 5.85 6.50 6.57
C MET A 77 4.38 6.83 6.30
N ALA A 78 3.84 6.30 5.21
CA ALA A 78 2.45 6.46 4.83
C ALA A 78 1.48 5.86 5.86
N TYR A 79 1.82 4.68 6.38
CA TYR A 79 1.10 4.04 7.47
C TYR A 79 1.07 4.91 8.72
N ASN A 80 2.20 5.51 9.12
CA ASN A 80 2.22 6.36 10.30
C ASN A 80 1.27 7.57 10.15
N ILE A 81 1.31 8.23 9.00
CA ILE A 81 0.46 9.38 8.68
C ILE A 81 -1.04 9.00 8.74
N LEU A 82 -1.41 7.86 8.16
CA LEU A 82 -2.79 7.37 8.13
C LEU A 82 -3.27 6.92 9.50
N LYS A 83 -2.40 6.24 10.27
CA LYS A 83 -2.68 5.78 11.62
C LYS A 83 -2.88 6.96 12.58
N GLU A 84 -2.03 7.99 12.47
CA GLU A 84 -2.19 9.25 13.21
C GLU A 84 -3.51 9.96 12.88
N ALA A 85 -3.97 9.86 11.63
CA ALA A 85 -5.26 10.41 11.22
C ALA A 85 -6.48 9.54 11.61
N GLY A 86 -6.26 8.41 12.31
CA GLY A 86 -7.30 7.50 12.80
C GLY A 86 -7.88 6.57 11.74
N TYR A 87 -7.16 6.33 10.65
CA TYR A 87 -7.57 5.38 9.61
C TYR A 87 -7.08 3.97 9.95
N ASN A 88 -7.85 2.97 9.53
CA ASN A 88 -7.44 1.57 9.64
C ASN A 88 -6.52 1.21 8.48
N VAL A 89 -5.23 1.49 8.67
CA VAL A 89 -4.19 1.31 7.67
C VAL A 89 -3.33 0.10 7.99
N LYS A 90 -2.93 -0.62 6.95
CA LYS A 90 -1.93 -1.68 6.97
C LYS A 90 -0.88 -1.36 5.93
N PHE A 91 0.36 -1.79 6.11
CA PHE A 91 1.41 -1.66 5.11
C PHE A 91 2.04 -2.99 4.76
N LEU A 92 2.52 -3.11 3.54
CA LEU A 92 3.29 -4.27 3.11
C LEU A 92 4.78 -3.99 3.30
N ASP A 93 5.41 -4.74 4.20
CA ASP A 93 6.87 -4.77 4.33
C ASP A 93 7.46 -5.78 3.35
N ALA A 94 7.48 -5.42 2.07
CA ALA A 94 8.07 -6.26 1.04
C ALA A 94 8.58 -5.43 -0.14
N ILE A 95 9.43 -6.07 -0.93
CA ILE A 95 10.02 -5.50 -2.13
C ILE A 95 9.12 -5.85 -3.32
N ILE A 96 8.40 -4.87 -3.86
CA ILE A 96 7.60 -5.03 -5.07
C ILE A 96 8.34 -4.46 -6.29
N GLN A 97 8.72 -5.35 -7.19
CA GLN A 97 9.29 -5.01 -8.49
C GLN A 97 8.25 -5.19 -9.60
N ILE A 98 7.79 -4.08 -10.16
CA ILE A 98 6.88 -4.08 -11.31
C ILE A 98 7.74 -3.95 -12.58
N LYS A 99 7.63 -4.90 -13.50
CA LYS A 99 8.34 -4.91 -14.78
C LYS A 99 7.41 -4.51 -15.93
N LYS A 100 7.97 -3.86 -16.94
CA LYS A 100 7.30 -3.52 -18.20
C LYS A 100 6.65 -4.77 -18.81
N GLY A 101 5.34 -4.74 -19.02
CA GLY A 101 4.53 -5.88 -19.47
C GLY A 101 3.50 -6.39 -18.46
N GLY A 102 3.26 -5.66 -17.35
CA GLY A 102 2.21 -6.00 -16.39
C GLY A 102 2.56 -7.14 -15.42
N LYS A 103 3.82 -7.58 -15.39
CA LYS A 103 4.32 -8.55 -14.40
C LYS A 103 4.83 -7.82 -13.17
N TYR A 104 4.38 -8.23 -11.99
CA TYR A 104 4.91 -7.79 -10.71
C TYR A 104 5.51 -8.98 -9.97
N THR A 105 6.66 -8.76 -9.32
CA THR A 105 7.33 -9.72 -8.44
C THR A 105 7.36 -9.12 -7.05
N ILE A 106 6.90 -9.88 -6.06
CA ILE A 106 6.98 -9.50 -4.65
C ILE A 106 8.05 -10.39 -4.03
N THR A 107 9.00 -9.77 -3.36
CA THR A 107 10.09 -10.42 -2.62
C THR A 107 9.94 -10.00 -1.16
N GLU A 108 9.72 -10.96 -0.27
CA GLU A 108 9.71 -10.71 1.17
C GLU A 108 11.14 -10.39 1.64
N ASN A 109 11.26 -9.50 2.62
CA ASN A 109 12.55 -9.01 3.11
C ASN A 109 13.25 -10.05 3.99
#